data_AF-A0A1X7H378-F1
#
_entry.id   AF-A0A1X7H378-F1
#
_cell.length_a   1.000
_cell.length_b   1.000
_cell.length_c   1.000
_cell.angle_alpha   90.00
_cell.angle_beta   90.00
_cell.angle_gamma   90.00
#
_symmetry.space_group_name_H-M   'P 1'
#
loop_
_entity.id
_entity.type
_entity.pdbx_description
1 polymer ?
#
loop_
_entity_poly.entity_id
_entity_poly.type
_entity_poly.pdbx_seq_one_letter_code
_entity_poly.pdbx_strand_id
1 'polypeptide(L)'
;MTMTPQEVQQHFMAYLEATECTVIEKSPEHVTVKLSPQADKMLTNRPYYWGFVERTGAPAETLSFSFVFDPPKYDERLAKQAESIPISQPGGGQDPLLSRYYGSAPVLPVIGPGRVQREDIIYGSRRLSQIWDASREEGKCVYLFEQPGGEQRPRTRSAPYEQWLAICFKVEFSCDLKREELHFLGISLSRKTIMDNFPAQLEDRNMTPRLPENVHVRPAVLTLPQAAAMLEDYLISKLGKLDYTWAEQAQIRLQEELAIVDSYYEDLLNEPDEEKKTAIQEQYQSRRSEMEWQYSPKVSLSAITCGLFHLCSSSNGTS
;
A
#
# COMPACT_ATOMS: atom_id res chain seq x y z
N MET A 1 -10.99 6.28 10.51
CA MET A 1 -11.29 4.84 10.46
C MET A 1 -10.22 4.10 11.24
N THR A 2 -10.61 3.24 12.19
CA THR A 2 -9.69 2.39 12.97
C THR A 2 -9.92 0.94 12.53
N MET A 3 -8.87 0.24 12.09
CA MET A 3 -8.98 -1.18 11.74
C MET A 3 -8.90 -2.05 12.98
N THR A 4 -9.64 -3.16 13.00
CA THR A 4 -9.57 -4.14 14.08
C THR A 4 -8.28 -4.98 13.98
N PRO A 5 -7.76 -5.55 15.08
CA PRO A 5 -6.59 -6.43 15.04
C PRO A 5 -6.74 -7.63 14.10
N GLN A 6 -7.98 -8.14 13.95
CA GLN A 6 -8.29 -9.24 13.04
C GLN A 6 -8.16 -8.84 11.57
N GLU A 7 -8.64 -7.64 11.20
CA GLU A 7 -8.48 -7.11 9.84
C GLU A 7 -7.00 -6.86 9.53
N VAL A 8 -6.25 -6.30 10.49
CA VAL A 8 -4.80 -6.12 10.36
C VAL A 8 -4.09 -7.45 10.14
N GLN A 9 -4.46 -8.48 10.91
CA GLN A 9 -3.94 -9.84 10.72
C GLN A 9 -4.29 -10.39 9.33
N GLN A 10 -5.52 -10.22 8.85
CA GLN A 10 -5.94 -10.70 7.54
C GLN A 10 -5.13 -10.06 6.41
N HIS A 11 -4.97 -8.74 6.42
CA HIS A 11 -4.14 -8.04 5.43
C HIS A 11 -2.68 -8.47 5.49
N PHE A 12 -2.16 -8.66 6.70
CA PHE A 12 -0.79 -9.12 6.90
C PHE A 12 -0.58 -10.53 6.36
N MET A 13 -1.52 -11.44 6.62
CA MET A 13 -1.47 -12.80 6.08
C MET A 13 -1.51 -12.81 4.55
N ALA A 14 -2.37 -11.99 3.94
CA ALA A 14 -2.43 -11.87 2.48
C ALA A 14 -1.08 -11.43 1.87
N TYR A 15 -0.39 -10.49 2.51
CA TYR A 15 0.95 -10.07 2.08
C TYR A 15 1.99 -11.18 2.22
N LEU A 16 1.97 -11.94 3.33
CA LEU A 16 2.89 -13.05 3.53
C LEU A 16 2.67 -14.19 2.52
N GLU A 17 1.42 -14.49 2.21
CA GLU A 17 1.06 -15.47 1.19
C GLU A 17 1.50 -15.01 -0.20
N ALA A 18 1.26 -13.73 -0.54
CA ALA A 18 1.67 -13.14 -1.81
C ALA A 18 3.19 -13.10 -2.01
N THR A 19 3.96 -12.91 -0.93
CA THR A 19 5.42 -12.88 -0.95
C THR A 19 6.06 -14.26 -0.73
N GLU A 20 5.26 -15.33 -0.69
CA GLU A 20 5.71 -16.71 -0.49
C GLU A 20 6.55 -16.89 0.78
N CYS A 21 6.19 -16.19 1.87
CA CYS A 21 6.88 -16.32 3.15
C CYS A 21 6.54 -17.67 3.82
N THR A 22 7.53 -18.27 4.49
CA THR A 22 7.35 -19.55 5.19
C THR A 22 6.78 -19.33 6.60
N VAL A 23 5.50 -19.63 6.77
CA VAL A 23 4.81 -19.55 8.07
C VAL A 23 5.22 -20.73 8.95
N ILE A 24 5.76 -20.44 10.13
CA ILE A 24 6.23 -21.46 11.10
C ILE A 24 5.14 -21.74 12.13
N GLU A 25 4.55 -20.69 12.72
CA GLU A 25 3.47 -20.80 13.70
C GLU A 25 2.37 -19.79 13.38
N LYS A 26 1.12 -20.24 13.41
CA LYS A 26 -0.07 -19.40 13.22
C LYS A 26 -0.95 -19.50 14.45
N SER A 27 -1.07 -18.40 15.18
CA SER A 27 -1.99 -18.22 16.30
C SER A 27 -2.93 -17.06 16.00
N PRO A 28 -4.14 -17.00 16.58
CA PRO A 28 -4.99 -15.82 16.49
C PRO A 28 -4.32 -14.54 17.01
N GLU A 29 -3.35 -14.66 17.92
CA GLU A 29 -2.70 -13.52 18.58
C GLU A 29 -1.36 -13.12 17.96
N HIS A 30 -0.65 -14.10 17.36
CA HIS A 30 0.67 -13.89 16.79
C HIS A 30 0.94 -14.83 15.61
N VAL A 31 1.83 -14.42 14.72
CA VAL A 31 2.23 -15.18 13.55
C VAL A 31 3.76 -15.16 13.47
N THR A 32 4.37 -16.34 13.56
CA THR A 32 5.83 -16.50 13.47
C THR A 32 6.18 -16.98 12.06
N VAL A 33 7.04 -16.22 11.38
CA VAL A 33 7.30 -16.37 9.95
C VAL A 33 8.76 -16.17 9.66
N LYS A 34 9.30 -17.03 8.81
CA LYS A 34 10.57 -16.78 8.13
C LYS A 34 10.30 -16.10 6.80
N LEU A 35 10.86 -14.90 6.65
CA LEU A 35 10.63 -14.05 5.49
C LEU A 35 11.19 -14.70 4.21
N SER A 36 10.55 -14.44 3.08
CA SER A 36 11.12 -14.73 1.77
C SER A 36 12.24 -13.74 1.43
N PRO A 37 13.14 -14.06 0.48
CA PRO A 37 14.19 -13.13 0.04
C PRO A 37 13.64 -11.77 -0.41
N GLN A 38 12.48 -11.77 -1.07
CA GLN A 38 11.80 -10.57 -1.53
C GLN A 38 11.29 -9.73 -0.35
N ALA A 39 10.56 -10.36 0.58
CA ALA A 39 10.03 -9.67 1.76
C ALA A 39 11.15 -9.16 2.69
N ASP A 40 12.24 -9.91 2.86
CA ASP A 40 13.36 -9.51 3.72
C ASP A 40 14.10 -8.28 3.14
N LYS A 41 14.28 -8.18 1.81
CA LYS A 41 14.84 -6.97 1.17
C LYS A 41 14.02 -5.72 1.47
N MET A 42 12.71 -5.82 1.37
CA MET A 42 11.80 -4.68 1.54
C MET A 42 11.62 -4.29 3.02
N LEU A 43 11.57 -5.28 3.91
CA LEU A 43 11.22 -5.03 5.32
C LEU A 43 12.44 -4.79 6.21
N THR A 44 13.59 -5.41 5.94
CA THR A 44 14.67 -5.48 6.95
C THR A 44 15.76 -4.44 6.78
N ASN A 45 15.73 -3.61 5.71
CA ASN A 45 16.71 -2.57 5.43
C ASN A 45 18.17 -3.04 5.61
N ARG A 46 18.51 -4.18 5.00
CA ARG A 46 19.86 -4.81 5.02
C ARG A 46 20.57 -4.71 3.66
N PRO A 47 20.84 -3.50 3.12
CA PRO A 47 21.36 -3.35 1.76
C PRO A 47 22.74 -4.00 1.57
N TYR A 48 23.62 -3.94 2.58
CA TYR A 48 24.96 -4.55 2.51
C TYR A 48 24.92 -6.08 2.45
N TYR A 49 24.00 -6.70 3.19
CA TYR A 49 23.82 -8.14 3.17
C TYR A 49 23.36 -8.61 1.79
N TRP A 50 22.32 -7.95 1.26
CA TRP A 50 21.78 -8.29 -0.05
C TRP A 50 22.77 -8.02 -1.17
N GLY A 51 23.51 -6.91 -1.11
CA GLY A 51 24.59 -6.64 -2.07
C GLY A 51 25.71 -7.69 -2.03
N PHE A 52 26.03 -8.25 -0.86
CA PHE A 52 26.97 -9.38 -0.75
C PHE A 52 26.40 -10.66 -1.35
N VAL A 53 25.16 -11.04 -1.00
CA VAL A 53 24.49 -12.24 -1.50
C VAL A 53 24.36 -12.22 -3.03
N GLU A 54 23.93 -11.09 -3.60
CA GLU A 54 23.77 -10.93 -5.05
C GLU A 54 25.11 -11.00 -5.79
N ARG A 55 26.18 -10.43 -5.21
CA ARG A 55 27.51 -10.45 -5.82
C ARG A 55 28.20 -11.80 -5.72
N THR A 56 27.95 -12.54 -4.64
CA THR A 56 28.64 -13.82 -4.37
C THR A 56 27.83 -15.03 -4.84
N GLY A 57 26.53 -14.87 -5.11
CA GLY A 57 25.64 -15.99 -5.42
C GLY A 57 25.43 -16.95 -4.25
N ALA A 58 25.77 -16.53 -3.02
CA ALA A 58 25.57 -17.33 -1.82
C ALA A 58 24.08 -17.59 -1.56
N PRO A 59 23.71 -18.70 -0.89
CA PRO A 59 22.33 -18.94 -0.50
C PRO A 59 21.84 -17.84 0.45
N ALA A 60 20.63 -17.31 0.20
CA ALA A 60 20.05 -16.26 1.01
C ALA A 60 19.56 -16.77 2.38
N GLU A 61 20.04 -16.14 3.44
CA GLU A 61 19.63 -16.32 4.83
C GLU A 61 18.74 -15.13 5.26
N THR A 62 17.44 -15.39 5.27
CA THR A 62 16.41 -14.43 5.65
C THR A 62 16.11 -14.45 7.15
N LEU A 63 15.64 -13.32 7.67
CA LEU A 63 15.28 -13.21 9.08
C LEU A 63 13.94 -13.87 9.39
N SER A 64 13.79 -14.26 10.66
CA SER A 64 12.54 -14.78 11.20
C SER A 64 11.96 -13.78 12.20
N PHE A 65 10.67 -13.52 12.09
CA PHE A 65 9.94 -12.58 12.93
C PHE A 65 8.74 -13.26 13.58
N SER A 66 8.40 -12.84 14.80
CA SER A 66 7.14 -13.14 15.46
C SER A 66 6.34 -11.85 15.54
N PHE A 67 5.27 -11.79 14.76
CA PHE A 67 4.42 -10.64 14.65
C PHE A 67 3.22 -10.80 15.57
N VAL A 68 3.06 -9.87 16.51
CA VAL A 68 2.01 -9.92 17.54
C VAL A 68 0.94 -8.88 17.23
N PHE A 69 -0.30 -9.29 17.05
CA PHE A 69 -1.43 -8.40 16.70
C PHE A 69 -2.19 -7.90 17.93
N ASP A 70 -2.23 -8.72 18.98
CA ASP A 70 -2.81 -8.39 20.29
C ASP A 70 -1.74 -8.51 21.39
N PRO A 71 -0.94 -7.44 21.66
CA PRO A 71 0.09 -7.45 22.69
C PRO A 71 -0.39 -7.93 24.08
N PRO A 72 -1.53 -7.45 24.64
CA PRO A 72 -1.91 -7.82 26.01
C PRO A 72 -2.24 -9.31 26.15
N LYS A 73 -2.94 -9.91 25.18
CA LYS A 73 -3.28 -11.34 25.23
C LYS A 73 -2.04 -12.21 25.03
N TYR A 74 -1.16 -11.79 24.14
CA TYR A 74 0.08 -12.50 23.88
C TYR A 74 1.01 -12.50 25.11
N ASP A 75 1.11 -11.38 25.82
CA ASP A 75 1.89 -11.28 27.06
C ASP A 75 1.31 -12.17 28.17
N GLU A 76 -0.03 -12.24 28.31
CA GLU A 76 -0.68 -13.20 29.23
C GLU A 76 -0.40 -14.66 28.85
N ARG A 77 -0.41 -14.99 27.56
CA ARG A 77 -0.06 -16.34 27.07
C ARG A 77 1.38 -16.68 27.39
N LEU A 78 2.32 -15.75 27.16
CA LEU A 78 3.72 -15.94 27.51
C LEU A 78 3.92 -16.13 29.02
N ALA A 79 3.21 -15.37 29.85
CA ALA A 79 3.23 -15.54 31.31
C ALA A 79 2.72 -16.93 31.72
N LYS A 80 1.58 -17.38 31.16
CA LYS A 80 1.03 -18.72 31.40
C LYS A 80 1.97 -19.83 30.91
N GLN A 81 2.66 -19.62 29.78
CA GLN A 81 3.67 -20.56 29.30
C GLN A 81 4.88 -20.62 30.23
N ALA A 82 5.39 -19.47 30.69
CA ALA A 82 6.51 -19.41 31.64
C ALA A 82 6.19 -20.09 32.98
N GLU A 83 4.95 -19.99 33.45
CA GLU A 83 4.48 -20.68 34.66
C GLU A 83 4.33 -22.21 34.46
N SER A 84 4.10 -22.65 33.23
CA SER A 84 3.89 -24.07 32.89
C SER A 84 5.18 -24.86 32.59
N ILE A 85 6.33 -24.18 32.42
CA ILE A 85 7.62 -24.84 32.22
C ILE A 85 8.10 -25.35 33.59
N PRO A 86 8.17 -26.68 33.83
CA PRO A 86 8.80 -27.17 35.05
C PRO A 86 10.27 -26.74 35.03
N ILE A 87 10.82 -26.37 36.20
CA ILE A 87 12.24 -26.05 36.38
C ILE A 87 13.06 -27.33 36.08
N SER A 88 13.26 -27.63 34.81
CA SER A 88 14.20 -28.66 34.35
C SER A 88 15.58 -28.02 34.31
N GLN A 89 16.49 -28.65 35.07
CA GLN A 89 17.89 -28.33 35.29
C GLN A 89 18.59 -27.61 34.11
N PRO A 90 19.46 -26.62 34.38
CA PRO A 90 20.20 -25.94 33.32
C PRO A 90 21.27 -26.88 32.74
N GLY A 91 20.93 -27.56 31.65
CA GLY A 91 21.88 -28.21 30.76
C GLY A 91 22.54 -27.15 29.88
N GLY A 92 23.68 -26.63 30.30
CA GLY A 92 24.44 -25.65 29.53
C GLY A 92 25.52 -24.94 30.33
N GLY A 93 26.48 -25.68 30.89
CA GLY A 93 27.84 -25.23 31.25
C GLY A 93 28.01 -23.80 31.77
N GLN A 94 27.28 -23.41 32.82
CA GLN A 94 27.68 -22.27 33.64
C GLN A 94 27.94 -22.78 35.05
N ASP A 95 29.20 -22.75 35.47
CA ASP A 95 29.59 -23.17 36.81
C ASP A 95 28.76 -22.40 37.85
N PRO A 96 28.08 -23.09 38.79
CA PRO A 96 27.25 -22.45 39.82
C PRO A 96 28.05 -21.49 40.72
N LEU A 97 29.38 -21.61 40.73
CA LEU A 97 30.28 -20.63 41.35
C LEU A 97 30.32 -19.30 40.59
N LEU A 98 30.43 -19.32 39.25
CA LEU A 98 30.47 -18.10 38.42
C LEU A 98 29.17 -17.29 38.54
N SER A 99 28.01 -17.96 38.59
CA SER A 99 26.70 -17.30 38.78
C SER A 99 26.54 -16.61 40.15
N ARG A 100 27.21 -17.11 41.20
CA ARG A 100 27.20 -16.49 42.53
C ARG A 100 28.05 -15.22 42.61
N TYR A 101 29.14 -15.15 41.86
CA TYR A 101 30.05 -14.00 41.88
C TYR A 101 29.69 -12.91 40.87
N TYR A 102 29.13 -13.28 39.71
CA TYR A 102 28.86 -12.33 38.62
C TYR A 102 27.36 -12.08 38.36
N GLY A 103 26.47 -12.72 39.12
CA GLY A 103 25.03 -12.70 38.88
C GLY A 103 24.63 -13.53 37.67
N SER A 104 23.33 -13.80 37.50
CA SER A 104 22.81 -14.34 36.25
C SER A 104 23.06 -13.29 35.16
N ALA A 105 23.99 -13.57 34.26
CA ALA A 105 24.20 -12.69 33.12
C ALA A 105 22.85 -12.50 32.41
N PRO A 106 22.36 -11.27 32.18
CA PRO A 106 21.20 -11.08 31.33
C PRO A 106 21.51 -11.79 30.03
N VAL A 107 20.56 -12.58 29.50
CA VAL A 107 20.71 -13.21 28.20
C VAL A 107 21.00 -12.09 27.22
N LEU A 108 22.28 -11.93 26.84
CA LEU A 108 22.66 -10.92 25.87
C LEU A 108 21.80 -11.16 24.63
N PRO A 109 21.20 -10.11 24.04
CA PRO A 109 20.40 -10.30 22.84
C PRO A 109 21.27 -11.03 21.83
N VAL A 110 20.90 -12.26 21.48
CA VAL A 110 21.61 -13.03 20.45
C VAL A 110 21.41 -12.28 19.14
N ILE A 111 22.44 -11.57 18.69
CA ILE A 111 22.45 -10.86 17.43
C ILE A 111 22.98 -11.85 16.39
N GLY A 112 22.09 -12.49 15.64
CA GLY A 112 22.48 -13.46 14.62
C GLY A 112 21.31 -14.12 13.88
N PRO A 113 21.56 -14.75 12.72
CA PRO A 113 20.56 -15.54 11.99
C PRO A 113 20.07 -16.71 12.85
N GLY A 114 18.75 -16.92 12.88
CA GLY A 114 18.09 -17.91 13.74
C GLY A 114 17.38 -17.33 14.97
N ARG A 115 17.55 -16.04 15.30
CA ARG A 115 16.70 -15.36 16.30
C ARG A 115 15.36 -14.97 15.68
N VAL A 116 14.28 -15.35 16.34
CA VAL A 116 12.94 -14.84 16.05
C VAL A 116 12.78 -13.48 16.74
N GLN A 117 12.71 -12.39 15.95
CA GLN A 117 12.50 -11.06 16.49
C GLN A 117 11.01 -10.80 16.70
N ARG A 118 10.61 -10.39 17.91
CA ARG A 118 9.23 -9.98 18.19
C ARG A 118 9.01 -8.56 17.69
N GLU A 119 7.92 -8.35 16.96
CA GLU A 119 7.41 -7.03 16.62
C GLU A 119 5.89 -6.98 16.80
N ASP A 120 5.41 -5.91 17.43
CA ASP A 120 4.00 -5.70 17.66
C ASP A 120 3.39 -4.93 16.46
N ILE A 121 2.39 -5.54 15.80
CA ILE A 121 1.69 -4.97 14.64
C ILE A 121 0.32 -4.49 15.07
N ILE A 122 0.25 -3.20 15.40
CA ILE A 122 -1.00 -2.47 15.64
C ILE A 122 -1.29 -1.49 14.50
N TYR A 123 -2.54 -1.06 14.38
CA TYR A 123 -2.91 0.02 13.46
C TYR A 123 -2.12 1.29 13.80
N GLY A 124 -1.42 1.86 12.82
CA GLY A 124 -0.50 2.98 13.01
C GLY A 124 0.95 2.59 13.36
N SER A 125 1.26 1.29 13.51
CA SER A 125 2.65 0.85 13.67
C SER A 125 3.48 1.13 12.40
N ARG A 126 4.77 1.40 12.60
CA ARG A 126 5.72 1.62 11.49
C ARG A 126 5.81 0.39 10.59
N ARG A 127 5.80 -0.81 11.17
CA ARG A 127 5.89 -2.07 10.42
C ARG A 127 4.70 -2.28 9.50
N LEU A 128 3.49 -2.03 10.00
CA LEU A 128 2.28 -2.12 9.18
C LEU A 128 2.33 -1.13 8.00
N SER A 129 2.76 0.10 8.27
CA SER A 129 2.92 1.12 7.23
C SER A 129 3.93 0.68 6.15
N GLN A 130 5.08 0.14 6.56
CA GLN A 130 6.09 -0.39 5.63
C GLN A 130 5.56 -1.52 4.75
N ILE A 131 4.71 -2.40 5.29
CA ILE A 131 4.12 -3.50 4.54
C ILE A 131 3.10 -2.99 3.53
N TRP A 132 2.29 -2.00 3.90
CA TRP A 132 1.37 -1.37 2.97
C TRP A 132 2.11 -0.61 1.87
N ASP A 133 3.22 0.07 2.20
CA ASP A 133 4.07 0.73 1.22
C ASP A 133 4.71 -0.29 0.26
N ALA A 134 5.25 -1.40 0.80
CA ALA A 134 5.80 -2.48 -0.02
C ALA A 134 4.73 -3.12 -0.92
N SER A 135 3.55 -3.41 -0.36
CA SER A 135 2.41 -3.96 -1.12
C SER A 135 1.96 -3.02 -2.24
N ARG A 136 1.94 -1.70 -1.97
CA ARG A 136 1.63 -0.69 -2.98
C ARG A 136 2.69 -0.64 -4.06
N GLU A 137 3.97 -0.67 -3.70
CA GLU A 137 5.10 -0.60 -4.62
C GLU A 137 5.13 -1.80 -5.57
N GLU A 138 5.01 -3.02 -5.02
CA GLU A 138 5.01 -4.26 -5.80
C GLU A 138 3.70 -4.44 -6.59
N GLY A 139 2.58 -3.97 -6.03
CA GLY A 139 1.27 -4.02 -6.66
C GLY A 139 1.00 -2.92 -7.69
N LYS A 140 1.95 -2.00 -7.97
CA LYS A 140 1.73 -0.85 -8.87
C LYS A 140 1.29 -1.27 -10.26
N CYS A 141 1.87 -2.34 -10.81
CA CYS A 141 1.58 -2.78 -12.16
C CYS A 141 1.43 -4.29 -12.26
N VAL A 142 0.30 -4.73 -12.81
CA VAL A 142 -0.02 -6.16 -12.99
C VAL A 142 -0.05 -6.54 -14.46
N TYR A 143 0.35 -7.77 -14.77
CA TYR A 143 0.29 -8.33 -16.13
C TYR A 143 -0.37 -9.71 -16.05
N LEU A 144 -1.61 -9.80 -16.49
CA LEU A 144 -2.47 -10.95 -16.23
C LEU A 144 -3.17 -11.45 -17.50
N PHE A 145 -3.41 -12.76 -17.54
CA PHE A 145 -4.16 -13.46 -18.57
C PHE A 145 -5.36 -14.16 -17.96
N GLU A 146 -6.47 -14.16 -18.69
CA GLU A 146 -7.63 -14.97 -18.33
C GLU A 146 -7.28 -16.46 -18.49
N GLN A 147 -7.47 -17.23 -17.42
CA GLN A 147 -7.35 -18.68 -17.47
C GLN A 147 -8.63 -19.25 -18.07
N PRO A 148 -8.56 -19.98 -19.21
CA PRO A 148 -9.74 -20.61 -19.77
C PRO A 148 -10.30 -21.63 -18.79
N GLY A 149 -11.62 -21.59 -18.55
CA GLY A 149 -12.30 -22.57 -17.72
C GLY A 149 -12.04 -24.00 -18.22
N GLY A 150 -11.92 -24.97 -17.29
CA GLY A 150 -11.52 -26.35 -17.57
C GLY A 150 -12.45 -27.14 -18.52
N GLU A 151 -13.60 -26.57 -18.89
CA GLU A 151 -14.51 -27.17 -19.85
C GLU A 151 -14.28 -26.64 -21.27
N GLN A 152 -13.88 -27.55 -22.15
CA GLN A 152 -14.28 -27.57 -23.56
C GLN A 152 -13.74 -26.44 -24.46
N ARG A 153 -12.44 -26.45 -24.74
CA ARG A 153 -11.98 -26.04 -26.08
C ARG A 153 -11.15 -27.14 -26.74
N PRO A 154 -11.46 -27.52 -27.99
CA PRO A 154 -10.62 -28.47 -28.72
C PRO A 154 -9.21 -27.86 -28.87
N ARG A 155 -8.19 -28.65 -28.53
CA ARG A 155 -6.75 -28.30 -28.59
C ARG A 155 -6.26 -27.81 -29.96
N THR A 156 -7.12 -27.83 -30.97
CA THR A 156 -6.82 -27.49 -32.35
C THR A 156 -7.06 -26.01 -32.70
N ARG A 157 -7.69 -25.22 -31.83
CA ARG A 157 -7.96 -23.79 -32.10
C ARG A 157 -7.40 -22.91 -31.00
N SER A 158 -6.51 -21.99 -31.41
CA SER A 158 -5.97 -20.97 -30.52
C SER A 158 -7.03 -19.89 -30.25
N ALA A 159 -7.24 -19.55 -28.97
CA ALA A 159 -8.21 -18.54 -28.56
C ALA A 159 -7.61 -17.13 -28.70
N PRO A 160 -8.31 -16.18 -29.36
CA PRO A 160 -7.83 -14.81 -29.47
C PRO A 160 -8.05 -14.04 -28.17
N TYR A 161 -6.98 -13.48 -27.62
CA TYR A 161 -7.03 -12.61 -26.45
C TYR A 161 -6.91 -11.15 -26.86
N GLU A 162 -7.74 -10.32 -26.26
CA GLU A 162 -7.73 -8.88 -26.41
C GLU A 162 -6.94 -8.24 -25.27
N GLN A 163 -6.11 -7.26 -25.60
CA GLN A 163 -5.30 -6.53 -24.62
C GLN A 163 -6.09 -5.34 -24.09
N TRP A 164 -6.16 -5.25 -22.76
CA TRP A 164 -6.81 -4.19 -22.02
C TRP A 164 -5.81 -3.52 -21.09
N LEU A 165 -5.62 -2.22 -21.25
CA LEU A 165 -4.94 -1.42 -20.23
C LEU A 165 -5.99 -0.95 -19.23
N ALA A 166 -5.83 -1.30 -17.96
CA ALA A 166 -6.66 -0.78 -16.89
C ALA A 166 -5.84 0.07 -15.93
N ILE A 167 -6.43 1.16 -15.47
CA ILE A 167 -5.82 2.10 -14.55
C ILE A 167 -6.84 2.44 -13.46
N CYS A 168 -6.39 2.38 -12.20
CA CYS A 168 -7.09 2.93 -11.05
C CYS A 168 -6.63 4.36 -10.82
N PHE A 169 -7.51 5.32 -11.09
CA PHE A 169 -7.28 6.72 -10.80
C PHE A 169 -7.87 7.10 -9.44
N LYS A 170 -7.09 7.81 -8.63
CA LYS A 170 -7.55 8.53 -7.46
C LYS A 170 -7.87 9.96 -7.87
N VAL A 171 -9.11 10.38 -7.65
CA VAL A 171 -9.51 11.78 -7.75
C VAL A 171 -9.73 12.29 -6.34
N GLU A 172 -9.01 13.35 -5.99
CA GLU A 172 -9.14 14.01 -4.70
C GLU A 172 -9.70 15.42 -4.91
N PHE A 173 -10.86 15.68 -4.31
CA PHE A 173 -11.44 17.01 -4.20
C PHE A 173 -11.08 17.55 -2.82
N SER A 174 -10.25 18.58 -2.74
CA SER A 174 -9.77 19.12 -1.48
C SER A 174 -10.02 20.63 -1.35
N CYS A 175 -10.47 21.01 -0.17
CA CYS A 175 -10.53 22.36 0.38
C CYS A 175 -10.43 22.21 1.91
N ASP A 176 -11.36 22.80 2.67
CA ASP A 176 -11.52 22.53 4.11
C ASP A 176 -11.87 21.07 4.41
N LEU A 177 -12.59 20.43 3.48
CA LEU A 177 -12.90 19.00 3.50
C LEU A 177 -12.20 18.30 2.34
N LYS A 178 -11.85 17.02 2.56
CA LYS A 178 -11.27 16.16 1.53
C LYS A 178 -12.25 15.05 1.16
N ARG A 179 -12.62 14.98 -0.12
CA ARG A 179 -13.35 13.85 -0.72
C ARG A 179 -12.42 13.12 -1.66
N GLU A 180 -12.34 11.80 -1.51
CA GLU A 180 -11.53 10.95 -2.38
C GLU A 180 -12.43 9.95 -3.10
N GLU A 181 -12.21 9.79 -4.40
CA GLU A 181 -12.95 8.87 -5.26
C GLU A 181 -11.96 8.01 -6.05
N LEU A 182 -12.30 6.73 -6.22
CA LEU A 182 -11.54 5.78 -7.02
C LEU A 182 -12.29 5.48 -8.32
N HIS A 183 -11.63 5.71 -9.45
CA HIS A 183 -12.15 5.40 -10.77
C HIS A 183 -11.32 4.29 -11.40
N PHE A 184 -11.93 3.12 -11.54
CA PHE A 184 -11.33 1.99 -12.24
C PHE A 184 -11.75 2.02 -13.71
N LEU A 185 -10.83 2.40 -14.58
CA LEU A 185 -11.06 2.53 -16.01
C LEU A 185 -10.26 1.49 -16.78
N GLY A 186 -10.84 0.96 -17.85
CA GLY A 186 -10.18 0.05 -18.78
C GLY A 186 -10.31 0.55 -20.21
N ILE A 187 -9.27 0.36 -21.03
CA ILE A 187 -9.31 0.63 -22.47
C ILE A 187 -8.81 -0.59 -23.23
N SER A 188 -9.58 -1.00 -24.23
CA SER A 188 -9.12 -2.00 -25.19
C SER A 188 -8.07 -1.38 -26.12
N LEU A 189 -6.87 -1.98 -26.16
CA LEU A 189 -5.80 -1.54 -27.04
C LEU A 189 -6.05 -1.89 -28.51
N SER A 190 -6.95 -2.84 -28.79
CA SER A 190 -7.32 -3.22 -30.15
C SER A 190 -8.52 -2.41 -30.66
N ARG A 191 -9.57 -2.25 -29.83
CA ARG A 191 -10.84 -1.60 -30.21
C ARG A 191 -10.90 -0.12 -29.86
N LYS A 192 -10.00 0.39 -29.01
CA LYS A 192 -10.03 1.76 -28.48
C LYS A 192 -11.29 2.11 -27.69
N THR A 193 -12.01 1.09 -27.21
CA THR A 193 -13.21 1.26 -26.39
C THR A 193 -12.83 1.41 -24.93
N ILE A 194 -13.31 2.48 -24.30
CA ILE A 194 -13.15 2.72 -22.87
C ILE A 194 -14.32 2.08 -22.12
N MET A 195 -14.04 1.52 -20.94
CA MET A 195 -14.99 0.89 -20.04
C MET A 195 -14.82 1.49 -18.64
N ASP A 196 -15.91 1.98 -18.07
CA ASP A 196 -16.01 2.30 -16.65
C ASP A 196 -16.20 1.03 -15.82
N ASN A 197 -15.76 1.06 -14.56
CA ASN A 197 -15.86 -0.06 -13.63
C ASN A 197 -15.26 -1.36 -14.20
N PHE A 198 -14.04 -1.25 -14.74
CA PHE A 198 -13.31 -2.40 -15.30
C PHE A 198 -13.23 -3.64 -14.37
N PRO A 199 -13.15 -3.53 -13.02
CA PRO A 199 -13.14 -4.68 -12.13
C PRO A 199 -14.36 -5.59 -12.28
N ALA A 200 -15.54 -5.05 -12.61
CA ALA A 200 -16.72 -5.86 -12.88
C ALA A 200 -16.54 -6.79 -14.09
N GLN A 201 -15.63 -6.47 -15.03
CA GLN A 201 -15.28 -7.37 -16.12
C GLN A 201 -14.40 -8.55 -15.65
N LEU A 202 -13.73 -8.42 -14.51
CA LEU A 202 -12.78 -9.39 -13.96
C LEU A 202 -13.39 -10.30 -12.89
N GLU A 203 -14.47 -9.91 -12.21
CA GLU A 203 -15.03 -10.62 -11.05
C GLU A 203 -15.30 -12.12 -11.31
N ASP A 204 -15.81 -12.47 -12.50
CA ASP A 204 -16.13 -13.85 -12.86
C ASP A 204 -14.98 -14.61 -13.55
N ARG A 205 -13.79 -14.00 -13.66
CA ARG A 205 -12.66 -14.54 -14.43
C ARG A 205 -11.51 -14.95 -13.53
N ASN A 206 -11.03 -16.17 -13.73
CA ASN A 206 -9.78 -16.60 -13.13
C ASN A 206 -8.60 -15.98 -13.89
N MET A 207 -7.73 -15.27 -13.20
CA MET A 207 -6.57 -14.60 -13.79
C MET A 207 -5.27 -15.30 -13.39
N THR A 208 -4.33 -15.38 -14.32
CA THR A 208 -3.01 -15.97 -14.10
C THR A 208 -1.91 -15.07 -14.69
N PRO A 209 -0.75 -14.93 -14.03
CA PRO A 209 0.38 -14.18 -14.56
C PRO A 209 1.12 -14.92 -15.69
N ARG A 210 0.81 -16.21 -15.91
CA ARG A 210 1.43 -17.03 -16.95
C ARG A 210 0.54 -17.10 -18.18
N LEU A 211 1.16 -17.06 -19.36
CA LEU A 211 0.45 -17.24 -20.63
C LEU A 211 -0.21 -18.64 -20.65
N PRO A 212 -1.55 -18.76 -20.76
CA PRO A 212 -2.22 -20.04 -20.84
C PRO A 212 -1.94 -20.78 -22.15
N GLU A 213 -2.10 -22.10 -22.14
CA GLU A 213 -1.96 -22.93 -23.34
C GLU A 213 -3.03 -22.59 -24.39
N ASN A 214 -2.67 -22.72 -25.68
CA ASN A 214 -3.59 -22.53 -26.82
C ASN A 214 -4.24 -21.13 -26.90
N VAL A 215 -3.48 -20.09 -26.56
CA VAL A 215 -3.91 -18.69 -26.63
C VAL A 215 -2.99 -17.91 -27.57
N HIS A 216 -3.55 -16.96 -28.32
CA HIS A 216 -2.77 -15.95 -29.05
C HIS A 216 -3.29 -14.56 -28.73
N VAL A 217 -2.37 -13.63 -28.52
CA VAL A 217 -2.69 -12.24 -28.21
C VAL A 217 -2.89 -11.46 -29.51
N ARG A 218 -4.02 -10.76 -29.63
CA ARG A 218 -4.26 -9.85 -30.76
C ARG A 218 -3.30 -8.66 -30.68
N PRO A 219 -2.77 -8.18 -31.81
CA PRO A 219 -1.91 -7.01 -31.80
C PRO A 219 -2.67 -5.78 -31.30
N ALA A 220 -2.04 -5.01 -30.42
CA ALA A 220 -2.51 -3.69 -30.05
C ALA A 220 -2.43 -2.73 -31.23
N VAL A 221 -3.46 -1.90 -31.38
CA VAL A 221 -3.47 -0.75 -32.30
C VAL A 221 -2.97 0.50 -31.58
N LEU A 222 -3.19 0.58 -30.26
CA LEU A 222 -2.73 1.67 -29.40
C LEU A 222 -1.45 1.30 -28.65
N THR A 223 -0.54 2.26 -28.52
CA THR A 223 0.58 2.13 -27.57
C THR A 223 0.09 2.40 -26.14
N LEU A 224 0.81 1.89 -25.13
CA LEU A 224 0.43 2.10 -23.72
C LEU A 224 0.35 3.58 -23.34
N PRO A 225 1.31 4.48 -23.73
CA PRO A 225 1.20 5.89 -23.42
C PRO A 225 -0.01 6.57 -24.08
N GLN A 226 -0.33 6.20 -25.32
CA GLN A 226 -1.51 6.72 -26.02
C GLN A 226 -2.80 6.28 -25.33
N ALA A 227 -2.88 5.01 -24.93
CA ALA A 227 -4.03 4.48 -24.21
C ALA A 227 -4.20 5.13 -22.84
N ALA A 228 -3.11 5.39 -22.11
CA ALA A 228 -3.13 6.11 -20.84
C ALA A 228 -3.62 7.56 -21.00
N ALA A 229 -3.10 8.28 -22.00
CA ALA A 229 -3.56 9.65 -22.31
C ALA A 229 -5.05 9.68 -22.65
N MET A 230 -5.55 8.71 -23.43
CA MET A 230 -6.99 8.61 -23.73
C MET A 230 -7.84 8.37 -22.48
N LEU A 231 -7.36 7.57 -21.53
CA LEU A 231 -8.05 7.35 -20.25
C LEU A 231 -8.04 8.61 -19.37
N GLU A 232 -6.93 9.34 -19.37
CA GLU A 232 -6.79 10.62 -18.67
C GLU A 232 -7.75 11.67 -19.25
N ASP A 233 -7.74 11.87 -20.57
CA ASP A 233 -8.64 12.80 -21.27
C ASP A 233 -10.13 12.44 -21.03
N TYR A 234 -10.45 11.14 -21.05
CA TYR A 234 -11.79 10.66 -20.75
C TYR A 234 -12.22 11.04 -19.33
N LEU A 235 -11.34 10.84 -18.34
CA LEU A 235 -11.61 11.16 -16.95
C LEU A 235 -11.70 12.67 -16.74
N ILE A 236 -10.82 13.47 -17.35
CA ILE A 236 -10.89 14.95 -17.31
C ILE A 236 -12.22 15.44 -17.89
N SER A 237 -12.65 14.88 -19.03
CA SER A 237 -13.95 15.22 -19.63
C SER A 237 -15.13 14.84 -18.74
N LYS A 238 -15.03 13.73 -18.00
CA LYS A 238 -16.03 13.29 -17.02
C LYS A 238 -16.08 14.22 -15.81
N LEU A 239 -14.93 14.60 -15.27
CA LEU A 239 -14.80 15.52 -14.14
C LEU A 239 -15.32 16.91 -14.51
N GLY A 240 -15.02 17.42 -15.71
CA GLY A 240 -15.50 18.72 -16.18
C GLY A 240 -17.02 18.86 -16.31
N LYS A 241 -17.78 17.77 -16.22
CA LYS A 241 -19.25 17.76 -16.22
C LYS A 241 -19.87 17.68 -14.83
N LEU A 242 -19.06 17.53 -13.78
CA LEU A 242 -19.53 17.47 -12.40
C LEU A 242 -19.97 18.85 -11.91
N ASP A 243 -20.77 18.83 -10.85
CA ASP A 243 -21.13 20.05 -10.13
C ASP A 243 -19.96 20.50 -9.22
N TYR A 244 -19.56 21.76 -9.38
CA TYR A 244 -18.50 22.43 -8.63
C TYR A 244 -19.02 23.52 -7.68
N THR A 245 -20.31 23.51 -7.34
CA THR A 245 -20.90 24.37 -6.30
C THR A 245 -20.11 24.34 -4.99
N TRP A 246 -19.53 23.21 -4.61
CA TRP A 246 -18.67 23.09 -3.44
C TRP A 246 -17.43 24.00 -3.52
N ALA A 247 -16.84 24.17 -4.71
CA ALA A 247 -15.66 24.98 -4.94
C ALA A 247 -16.00 26.48 -4.86
N GLU A 248 -17.17 26.87 -5.38
CA GLU A 248 -17.68 28.24 -5.25
C GLU A 248 -17.95 28.58 -3.78
N GLN A 249 -18.59 27.68 -3.03
CA GLN A 249 -18.81 27.85 -1.60
C GLN A 249 -17.50 27.94 -0.81
N ALA A 250 -16.50 27.12 -1.16
CA ALA A 250 -15.17 27.18 -0.54
C ALA A 250 -14.48 28.53 -0.79
N GLN A 251 -14.63 29.11 -2.00
CA GLN A 251 -14.10 30.44 -2.30
C GLN A 251 -14.81 31.55 -1.50
N ILE A 252 -16.13 31.47 -1.32
CA ILE A 252 -16.88 32.41 -0.48
C ILE A 252 -16.39 32.34 0.97
N ARG A 253 -16.27 31.12 1.53
CA ARG A 253 -15.73 30.93 2.88
C ARG A 253 -14.30 31.46 3.01
N LEU A 254 -13.45 31.20 2.03
CA LEU A 254 -12.08 31.75 2.00
C LEU A 254 -12.11 33.29 2.06
N GLN A 255 -12.99 33.95 1.31
CA GLN A 255 -13.11 35.41 1.34
C GLN A 255 -13.57 35.92 2.71
N GLU A 256 -14.52 35.24 3.35
CA GLU A 256 -15.00 35.57 4.71
C GLU A 256 -13.86 35.42 5.74
N GLU A 257 -13.12 34.31 5.71
CA GLU A 257 -11.97 34.08 6.60
C GLU A 257 -10.84 35.08 6.37
N LEU A 258 -10.53 35.40 5.11
CA LEU A 258 -9.55 36.44 4.78
C LEU A 258 -9.99 37.81 5.27
N ALA A 259 -11.28 38.16 5.17
CA ALA A 259 -11.79 39.43 5.69
C ALA A 259 -11.66 39.52 7.22
N ILE A 260 -11.86 38.41 7.94
CA ILE A 260 -11.64 38.33 9.39
C ILE A 260 -10.16 38.58 9.70
N VAL A 261 -9.25 37.88 9.01
CA VAL A 261 -7.80 38.05 9.17
C VAL A 261 -7.39 39.49 8.87
N ASP A 262 -7.88 40.05 7.76
CA ASP A 262 -7.57 41.42 7.35
C ASP A 262 -7.99 42.44 8.41
N SER A 263 -9.21 42.31 8.95
CA SER A 263 -9.71 43.21 10.01
C SER A 263 -8.90 43.13 11.31
N TYR A 264 -8.39 41.96 11.67
CA TYR A 264 -7.57 41.78 12.88
C TYR A 264 -6.19 42.43 12.73
N TYR A 265 -5.58 42.31 11.54
CA TYR A 265 -4.25 42.84 11.28
C TYR A 265 -4.23 44.31 10.83
N GLU A 266 -5.38 44.88 10.44
CA GLU A 266 -5.50 46.27 9.98
C GLU A 266 -4.89 47.29 10.97
N ASP A 267 -5.26 47.18 12.25
CA ASP A 267 -4.73 48.06 13.30
C ASP A 267 -3.27 47.75 13.65
N LEU A 268 -2.89 46.46 13.62
CA LEU A 268 -1.54 45.99 13.98
C LEU A 268 -0.47 46.38 12.95
N LEU A 269 -0.86 46.55 11.68
CA LEU A 269 0.05 46.96 10.60
C LEU A 269 0.41 48.46 10.65
N ASN A 270 -0.30 49.25 11.46
CA ASN A 270 -0.03 50.68 11.67
C ASN A 270 1.01 50.95 12.78
N GLU A 271 1.63 49.92 13.37
CA GLU A 271 2.65 50.05 14.41
C GLU A 271 3.86 50.90 13.92
N PRO A 272 4.30 51.93 14.67
CA PRO A 272 5.34 52.86 14.24
C PRO A 272 6.77 52.28 14.29
N ASP A 273 6.96 51.15 14.95
CA ASP A 273 8.25 50.46 15.06
C ASP A 273 8.46 49.53 13.86
N GLU A 274 9.42 49.88 12.97
CA GLU A 274 9.68 49.17 11.71
C GLU A 274 10.07 47.70 11.91
N GLU A 275 10.78 47.35 12.99
CA GLU A 275 11.13 45.95 13.27
C GLU A 275 9.90 45.12 13.68
N LYS A 276 8.98 45.72 14.45
CA LYS A 276 7.73 45.04 14.83
C LYS A 276 6.77 44.95 13.65
N LYS A 277 6.69 46.01 12.85
CA LYS A 277 5.83 46.07 11.67
C LYS A 277 6.17 45.00 10.65
N THR A 278 7.47 44.80 10.37
CA THR A 278 7.94 43.74 9.47
C THR A 278 7.59 42.35 10.01
N ALA A 279 7.81 42.09 11.30
CA ALA A 279 7.41 40.82 11.92
C ALA A 279 5.89 40.57 11.87
N ILE A 280 5.07 41.59 12.11
CA ILE A 280 3.59 41.51 12.01
C ILE A 280 3.18 41.24 10.56
N GLN A 281 3.82 41.90 9.58
CA GLN A 281 3.54 41.69 8.16
C GLN A 281 3.88 40.28 7.70
N GLU A 282 4.98 39.70 8.16
CA GLU A 282 5.33 38.31 7.87
C GLU A 282 4.31 37.33 8.47
N GLN A 283 3.88 37.57 9.72
CA GLN A 283 2.82 36.76 10.34
C GLN A 283 1.50 36.85 9.58
N TYR A 284 1.10 38.07 9.18
CA TYR A 284 -0.09 38.30 8.37
C TYR A 284 -0.03 37.56 7.04
N GLN A 285 1.08 37.66 6.31
CA GLN A 285 1.27 36.93 5.05
C GLN A 285 1.25 35.42 5.24
N SER A 286 1.90 34.92 6.29
CA SER A 286 1.89 33.49 6.64
C SER A 286 0.47 33.00 6.88
N ARG A 287 -0.32 33.71 7.70
CA ARG A 287 -1.73 33.38 7.98
C ARG A 287 -2.60 33.41 6.73
N ARG A 288 -2.44 34.41 5.87
CA ARG A 288 -3.17 34.45 4.58
C ARG A 288 -2.83 33.27 3.70
N SER A 289 -1.53 32.94 3.58
CA SER A 289 -1.09 31.78 2.79
C SER A 289 -1.59 30.46 3.36
N GLU A 290 -1.70 30.33 4.69
CA GLU A 290 -2.29 29.17 5.37
C GLU A 290 -3.78 29.03 5.04
N MET A 291 -4.55 30.13 5.12
CA MET A 291 -5.97 30.15 4.76
C MET A 291 -6.19 29.84 3.28
N GLU A 292 -5.43 30.48 2.39
CA GLU A 292 -5.48 30.18 0.96
C GLU A 292 -5.13 28.72 0.70
N TRP A 293 -4.12 28.15 1.36
CA TRP A 293 -3.75 26.76 1.18
C TRP A 293 -4.87 25.79 1.61
N GLN A 294 -5.52 26.08 2.74
CA GLN A 294 -6.57 25.26 3.35
C GLN A 294 -7.89 25.34 2.58
N TYR A 295 -8.37 26.53 2.23
CA TYR A 295 -9.71 26.69 1.62
C TYR A 295 -9.69 26.75 0.10
N SER A 296 -8.53 26.94 -0.55
CA SER A 296 -8.45 26.93 -2.02
C SER A 296 -8.92 25.57 -2.56
N PRO A 297 -10.00 25.54 -3.37
CA PRO A 297 -10.51 24.31 -3.92
C PRO A 297 -9.54 23.76 -4.96
N LYS A 298 -9.15 22.49 -4.80
CA LYS A 298 -8.20 21.79 -5.64
C LYS A 298 -8.80 20.44 -6.05
N VAL A 299 -8.58 20.06 -7.30
CA VAL A 299 -8.88 18.72 -7.80
C VAL A 299 -7.57 18.09 -8.24
N SER A 300 -7.16 17.05 -7.54
CA SER A 300 -5.93 16.32 -7.83
C SER A 300 -6.26 14.98 -8.45
N LEU A 301 -5.59 14.66 -9.56
CA LEU A 301 -5.69 13.37 -10.23
C LEU A 301 -4.37 12.62 -10.08
N SER A 302 -4.41 11.36 -9.64
CA SER A 302 -3.24 10.49 -9.60
C SER A 302 -3.57 9.07 -10.03
N ALA A 303 -2.67 8.39 -10.73
CA ALA A 303 -2.80 6.97 -11.04
C ALA A 303 -2.18 6.15 -9.90
N ILE A 304 -2.99 5.31 -9.24
CA ILE A 304 -2.54 4.44 -8.15
C ILE A 304 -1.96 3.14 -8.71
N THR A 305 -2.71 2.49 -9.59
CA THR A 305 -2.44 1.12 -10.03
C THR A 305 -2.69 1.00 -11.52
N CYS A 306 -1.81 0.27 -12.19
CA CYS A 306 -1.86 0.00 -13.62
C CYS A 306 -1.95 -1.51 -13.85
N GLY A 307 -2.56 -1.94 -14.94
CA GLY A 307 -2.59 -3.36 -15.25
C GLY A 307 -2.83 -3.61 -16.72
N LEU A 308 -2.12 -4.60 -17.27
CA LEU A 308 -2.31 -5.08 -18.62
C LEU A 308 -2.97 -6.47 -18.56
N PHE A 309 -4.23 -6.51 -18.94
CA PHE A 309 -5.08 -7.68 -18.86
C PHE A 309 -5.31 -8.24 -20.27
N HIS A 310 -5.14 -9.55 -20.40
CA HIS A 310 -5.39 -10.27 -21.65
C HIS A 310 -6.63 -11.12 -21.46
N LEU A 311 -7.72 -10.65 -22.03
CA LEU A 311 -9.03 -11.24 -21.85
C LEU A 311 -9.43 -12.01 -23.09
N CYS A 312 -10.05 -13.17 -22.92
CA CYS A 312 -10.62 -13.91 -24.04
C CYS A 312 -11.66 -13.02 -24.70
N SER A 313 -11.51 -12.78 -26.02
CA SER A 313 -12.55 -12.07 -26.74
C SER A 313 -13.75 -13.01 -26.83
N SER A 314 -14.78 -12.81 -26.02
CA SER A 314 -16.10 -13.29 -26.38
C SER A 314 -16.44 -12.56 -27.67
N SER A 315 -16.45 -13.29 -28.78
CA SER A 315 -17.22 -12.82 -29.93
C SER A 315 -18.66 -12.73 -29.43
N ASN A 316 -19.07 -11.55 -28.96
CA ASN A 316 -20.49 -11.26 -28.89
C ASN A 316 -20.96 -11.30 -30.33
N GLY A 317 -21.40 -12.50 -30.73
CA GLY A 317 -22.41 -12.67 -31.76
C GLY A 317 -23.59 -11.83 -31.29
N THR A 318 -23.66 -10.64 -31.85
CA THR A 318 -24.90 -9.90 -31.97
C THR A 318 -25.75 -10.74 -32.93
N SER A 319 -26.62 -11.57 -32.34
CA SER A 319 -27.89 -11.94 -32.95
C SER A 319 -28.90 -10.83 -32.72
#